data_AF-A0AAW8KWF3-F1
#
_entry.id   AF-A0AAW8KWF3-F1
#
_cell.length_a   1.000
_cell.length_b   1.000
_cell.length_c   1.000
_cell.angle_alpha   90.00
_cell.angle_beta   90.00
_cell.angle_gamma   90.00
#
_symmetry.space_group_name_H-M   'P 1'
#
loop_
_entity.id
_entity.type
_entity.pdbx_description
1 polymer ?
#
loop_
_entity_poly.entity_id
_entity_poly.type
_entity_poly.pdbx_seq_one_letter_code
_entity_poly.pdbx_strand_id
1 'polypeptide(L)' 'LQIWIIPDERDAEPNYQQINLDPRKDPNKWHLIAGPDANAPMHIRQNAEVKSAVLKNGHELTVDTVKKVNYVH' A
#
# COMPACT_ATOMS: atom_id res chain seq x y z
N LEU A 1 -0.47 11.72 -7.05
CA LEU A 1 0.67 10.87 -6.64
C LEU A 1 0.78 9.73 -7.62
N GLN A 2 1.97 9.45 -8.14
CA GLN A 2 2.25 8.28 -8.97
C GLN A 2 3.45 7.54 -8.36
N ILE A 3 3.31 6.23 -8.17
CA ILE A 3 4.34 5.37 -7.57
C ILE A 3 4.67 4.28 -8.59
N TRP A 4 5.96 4.13 -8.90
CA TRP A 4 6.46 3.06 -9.76
C TRP A 4 7.06 1.96 -8.89
N ILE A 5 6.56 0.73 -9.04
CA ILE A 5 7.07 -0.46 -8.34
C ILE A 5 7.51 -1.45 -9.41
N ILE A 6 8.80 -1.77 -9.41
CA ILE A 6 9.36 -2.77 -10.31
C ILE A 6 9.13 -4.15 -9.69
N PRO A 7 8.55 -5.12 -10.42
CA PRO A 7 8.36 -6.47 -9.89
C PRO A 7 9.71 -7.18 -9.70
N ASP A 8 9.77 -8.13 -8.76
CA ASP A 8 10.92 -9.02 -8.59
C ASP A 8 10.84 -10.28 -9.48
N GLU A 9 9.73 -10.47 -10.18
CA GLU A 9 9.53 -11.49 -11.21
C GLU A 9 9.87 -10.95 -12.61
N ARG A 10 10.61 -11.73 -13.40
CA ARG A 10 10.94 -11.41 -14.80
C ARG A 10 9.88 -11.96 -15.74
N ASP A 11 9.63 -11.24 -16.84
CA ASP A 11 8.72 -11.65 -17.93
C ASP A 11 7.30 -12.00 -17.46
N ALA A 12 6.88 -11.44 -16.33
CA ALA A 12 5.57 -11.68 -15.76
C ALA A 12 4.47 -11.04 -16.62
N GLU A 13 3.42 -11.80 -16.92
CA GLU A 13 2.28 -11.32 -17.71
C GLU A 13 1.68 -10.04 -17.11
N PRO A 14 1.52 -8.95 -17.88
CA PRO A 14 0.91 -7.72 -17.40
C PRO A 14 -0.50 -7.98 -16.85
N ASN A 15 -0.83 -7.30 -15.76
CA ASN A 15 -2.20 -7.28 -15.25
C ASN A 15 -2.60 -5.86 -14.90
N TYR A 16 -3.92 -5.62 -14.91
CA TYR A 16 -4.52 -4.36 -14.53
C TYR A 16 -5.50 -4.61 -13.40
N GLN A 17 -5.41 -3.80 -12.36
CA GLN A 17 -6.23 -3.89 -11.16
C GLN A 17 -6.67 -2.48 -10.78
N GLN A 18 -7.92 -2.34 -10.35
CA GLN A 18 -8.48 -1.08 -9.89
C GLN A 18 -9.36 -1.34 -8.67
N ILE A 19 -9.17 -0.53 -7.63
CA ILE A 19 -9.99 -0.56 -6.43
C ILE A 19 -10.53 0.84 -6.14
N ASN A 20 -11.66 0.91 -5.44
CA ASN A 20 -12.13 2.16 -4.85
C ASN A 20 -11.87 2.12 -3.34
N LEU A 21 -10.94 2.93 -2.89
CA LEU A 21 -10.58 3.06 -1.48
C LEU A 21 -10.52 4.54 -1.10
N ASP A 22 -11.37 4.93 -0.15
CA ASP A 22 -11.41 6.31 0.37
C ASP A 22 -11.03 6.31 1.85
N PRO A 23 -9.77 6.65 2.20
CA PRO A 23 -9.29 6.63 3.57
C PRO A 23 -9.98 7.68 4.45
N ARG A 24 -10.73 8.63 3.87
CA ARG A 24 -11.52 9.63 4.63
C ARG A 24 -12.75 9.03 5.30
N LYS A 25 -13.28 7.92 4.78
CA LYS A 25 -14.44 7.23 5.37
C LYS A 25 -14.11 6.60 6.71
N ASP A 26 -12.83 6.27 6.93
CA ASP A 26 -12.35 5.70 8.17
C ASP A 26 -10.92 6.19 8.48
N PRO A 27 -10.79 7.41 9.03
CA PRO A 27 -9.50 8.06 9.27
C PRO A 27 -8.75 7.44 10.46
N ASN A 28 -7.52 7.89 10.71
CA ASN A 28 -6.68 7.48 11.85
C ASN A 28 -6.36 5.98 11.87
N LYS A 29 -6.23 5.37 10.69
CA LYS A 29 -5.72 4.01 10.51
C LYS A 29 -5.03 3.86 9.17
N TRP A 30 -4.15 2.87 9.08
CA TRP A 30 -3.55 2.46 7.82
C TRP A 30 -4.55 1.70 6.96
N HIS A 31 -4.63 2.06 5.68
CA HIS A 31 -5.40 1.35 4.67
C HIS A 31 -4.45 0.72 3.66
N LEU A 32 -4.44 -0.60 3.57
CA LEU A 32 -3.67 -1.32 2.55
C LEU A 32 -4.30 -1.08 1.17
N ILE A 33 -3.50 -0.58 0.23
CA ILE A 33 -3.89 -0.40 -1.17
C ILE A 33 -3.38 -1.58 -1.99
N ALA A 34 -2.08 -1.86 -1.87
CA ALA A 34 -1.42 -2.92 -2.62
C ALA A 34 -0.38 -3.67 -1.78
N GLY A 35 -0.18 -4.95 -2.04
CA GLY A 35 0.79 -5.80 -1.33
C GLY A 35 1.05 -7.14 -2.04
N PRO A 36 2.01 -7.94 -1.54
CA PRO A 36 2.37 -9.23 -2.14
C PRO A 36 1.44 -10.37 -1.71
N ASP A 37 0.66 -10.16 -0.66
CA ASP A 37 -0.16 -11.22 -0.07
C ASP A 37 -1.52 -11.32 -0.78
N ALA A 38 -2.10 -12.52 -0.79
CA ALA A 38 -3.39 -12.79 -1.43
C ALA A 38 -4.56 -11.95 -0.87
N ASN A 39 -4.41 -11.42 0.35
CA ASN A 39 -5.43 -10.62 1.01
C ASN A 39 -5.29 -9.11 0.69
N ALA A 40 -4.26 -8.71 -0.06
CA ALA A 40 -4.10 -7.32 -0.47
C ALA A 40 -5.18 -6.94 -1.51
N PRO A 41 -5.83 -5.76 -1.40
CA PRO A 41 -6.85 -5.36 -2.36
C PRO A 41 -6.34 -5.29 -3.81
N MET A 42 -5.08 -4.89 -4.00
CA MET A 42 -4.34 -5.05 -5.24
C MET A 42 -3.10 -5.90 -5.00
N HIS A 43 -2.95 -6.97 -5.76
CA HIS A 43 -1.79 -7.83 -5.67
C HIS A 43 -0.63 -7.29 -6.52
N ILE A 44 0.56 -7.15 -5.93
CA ILE A 44 1.79 -6.77 -6.62
C ILE A 44 2.87 -7.84 -6.47
N ARG A 45 3.63 -8.06 -7.54
CA ARG A 45 4.73 -9.03 -7.59
C ARG A 45 6.03 -8.41 -7.08
N GLN A 46 6.01 -7.92 -5.85
CA GLN A 46 7.17 -7.31 -5.20
C GLN A 46 6.96 -7.38 -3.69
N ASN A 47 8.03 -7.61 -2.93
CA ASN A 47 8.01 -7.64 -1.47
C ASN A 47 7.88 -6.23 -0.85
N ALA A 48 6.78 -5.53 -1.14
CA ALA A 48 6.47 -4.18 -0.69
C ALA A 48 4.98 -4.00 -0.42
N GLU A 49 4.62 -3.07 0.44
CA GLU A 49 3.22 -2.69 0.69
C GLU A 49 3.03 -1.20 0.40
N VAL A 50 1.88 -0.85 -0.18
CA VAL A 50 1.44 0.54 -0.34
C VAL A 50 0.25 0.76 0.56
N LYS A 51 0.37 1.70 1.49
CA LYS A 51 -0.69 2.07 2.43
C LYS A 51 -1.01 3.56 2.31
N SER A 52 -2.25 3.93 2.60
CA SER A 52 -2.66 5.32 2.77
C SER A 52 -3.38 5.52 4.11
N ALA A 53 -3.35 6.74 4.62
CA ALA A 53 -4.07 7.11 5.82
C ALA A 53 -4.46 8.60 5.75
N VAL A 54 -5.57 8.95 6.40
CA VAL A 54 -5.91 10.34 6.69
C VAL A 54 -5.87 10.50 8.20
N LEU A 55 -4.96 11.32 8.69
CA LEU A 55 -4.83 11.64 10.11
C LEU A 55 -5.64 12.88 10.45
N LYS A 56 -6.47 12.80 11.49
CA LYS A 56 -7.11 13.94 12.12
C LYS A 56 -6.15 14.56 13.13
N ASN A 57 -6.33 15.83 13.44
CA ASN A 57 -5.50 16.54 14.42
C ASN A 57 -5.45 15.78 15.76
N GLY A 58 -4.27 15.75 16.38
CA GLY A 58 -4.02 15.06 17.65
C GLY A 58 -3.97 13.53 17.59
N HIS A 59 -4.01 12.93 16.40
CA HIS A 59 -3.89 11.48 16.23
C HIS A 59 -2.52 11.11 15.67
N GLU A 60 -2.05 9.94 16.09
CA GLU A 60 -0.78 9.36 15.68
C GLU A 60 -1.00 7.96 15.13
N LEU A 61 -0.12 7.53 14.24
CA LEU A 61 -0.09 6.18 13.72
C LEU A 61 1.31 5.61 13.81
N THR A 62 1.43 4.45 14.44
CA THR A 62 2.68 3.69 14.46
C THR A 62 3.00 3.18 13.06
N VAL A 63 4.24 3.33 12.64
CA VAL A 63 4.77 2.73 11.42
C VAL A 63 5.55 1.47 11.81
N ASP A 64 4.95 0.31 11.61
CA ASP A 64 5.62 -0.96 11.83
C ASP A 64 6.61 -1.23 10.68
N THR A 65 7.85 -1.59 11.03
CA THR A 65 8.85 -2.06 10.06
C THR A 65 8.54 -3.50 9.65
N VAL A 66 7.54 -3.67 8.79
CA VAL A 66 7.18 -4.99 8.23
C VAL A 66 8.18 -5.41 7.15
N LYS A 67 8.77 -4.44 6.44
CA LYS A 67 9.76 -4.65 5.37
C LYS A 67 11.07 -3.91 5.70
N LYS A 68 12.10 -4.14 4.88
CA LYS A 68 13.46 -3.61 5.11
C LYS A 68 13.54 -2.08 5.13
N VAL A 69 12.68 -1.40 4.36
CA VAL A 69 12.67 0.06 4.22
C VAL A 69 11.21 0.54 4.21
N ASN A 70 10.95 1.63 4.91
CA ASN A 70 9.68 2.34 4.89
C ASN A 70 9.89 3.75 4.31
N TYR A 71 8.94 4.20 3.48
CA TYR A 71 8.91 5.56 2.94
C TYR A 71 7.56 6.20 3.26
N VAL A 72 7.58 7.39 3.84
CA VAL A 72 6.39 8.16 4.21
C VAL A 72 6.48 9.50 3.49
N HIS A 73 5.40 9.87 2.79
CA HIS A 73 5.24 11.13 2.07
C HIS A 73 4.11 11.95 2.68
#